data_AF-A0A8J5G4E5-F1
#
_entry.id   AF-A0A8J5G4E5-F1
#
_cell.length_a   1.000
_cell.length_b   1.000
_cell.length_c   1.000
_cell.angle_alpha   90.00
_cell.angle_beta   90.00
_cell.angle_gamma   90.00
#
_symmetry.space_group_name_H-M   'P 1'
#
loop_
_entity.id
_entity.type
_entity.pdbx_description
1 polymer ?
#
loop_
_entity_poly.entity_id
_entity_poly.type
_entity_poly.pdbx_seq_one_letter_code
_entity_poly.pdbx_strand_id
1 'polypeptide(L)'
;MHNSWPGVTAGKEAGMLVVAVPSIPKQGGLYNSADEVINSLLDLHLEKWGLPPFDDWVEDTLPIEPCYIGGPVVKGFGRGSKILGIPTANLPAENFSSVLSEHTSGVYFGWAGLSSQGIFKMVMSIGWNPYFDNAEKTVEPWLLHDFGEDFYGEELRLAIVGYIRPEANFPTLESLIARIHEDGRIAERALDLPIYAGYKDSPYLKISCNEVITGRPV
;
A
#
# COMPACT_ATOMS: atom_id res chain seq x y z
N MET A 1 -13.50 -25.26 -22.30
CA MET A 1 -13.69 -24.30 -23.40
C MET A 1 -15.18 -24.21 -23.71
N HIS A 2 -15.94 -23.38 -22.99
CA HIS A 2 -17.32 -23.05 -23.34
C HIS A 2 -17.32 -21.61 -23.87
N ASN A 3 -17.28 -21.45 -25.19
CA ASN A 3 -17.45 -20.14 -25.82
C ASN A 3 -18.89 -19.65 -25.58
N SER A 4 -19.06 -18.34 -25.51
CA SER A 4 -20.27 -17.57 -25.23
C SER A 4 -21.41 -17.78 -26.26
N TRP A 5 -22.09 -18.93 -26.18
CA TRP A 5 -23.33 -19.19 -26.93
C TRP A 5 -24.46 -18.19 -26.70
N PRO A 6 -24.68 -17.64 -25.48
CA PRO A 6 -25.82 -16.75 -25.24
C PRO A 6 -25.84 -15.51 -26.15
N GLY A 7 -24.69 -14.86 -26.36
CA GLY A 7 -24.60 -13.66 -27.20
C GLY A 7 -24.82 -13.95 -28.69
N VAL A 8 -24.30 -15.08 -29.18
CA VAL A 8 -24.48 -15.50 -30.58
C VAL A 8 -25.93 -15.85 -30.87
N THR A 9 -26.59 -16.56 -29.96
CA THR A 9 -28.00 -16.93 -30.08
C THR A 9 -28.89 -15.69 -30.06
N ALA A 10 -28.69 -14.79 -29.10
CA ALA A 10 -29.47 -13.56 -28.98
C ALA A 10 -29.35 -12.67 -30.23
N GLY A 11 -28.14 -12.52 -30.80
CA GLY A 11 -27.95 -11.73 -32.03
C GLY A 11 -28.67 -12.33 -33.24
N LYS A 12 -28.66 -13.67 -33.39
CA LYS A 12 -29.38 -14.35 -34.48
C LYS A 12 -30.90 -14.22 -34.34
N GLU A 13 -31.43 -14.36 -33.12
CA GLU A 13 -32.86 -14.18 -32.84
C GLU A 13 -33.32 -12.74 -33.09
N ALA A 14 -32.43 -11.76 -32.91
CA ALA A 14 -32.66 -10.36 -33.26
C ALA A 14 -32.52 -10.06 -34.77
N GLY A 15 -32.31 -11.07 -35.63
CA GLY A 15 -32.17 -10.90 -37.08
C GLY A 15 -30.82 -10.30 -37.52
N MET A 16 -29.82 -10.26 -36.64
CA MET A 16 -28.50 -9.71 -36.96
C MET A 16 -27.63 -10.73 -37.71
N LEU A 17 -26.76 -10.23 -38.58
CA LEU A 17 -25.67 -11.02 -39.13
C LEU A 17 -24.58 -11.20 -38.06
N VAL A 18 -24.50 -12.40 -37.48
CA VAL A 18 -23.54 -12.70 -36.42
C VAL A 18 -22.38 -13.53 -36.96
N VAL A 19 -21.15 -13.06 -36.72
CA VAL A 19 -19.91 -13.82 -36.97
C VAL A 19 -19.27 -14.15 -35.62
N ALA A 20 -19.19 -15.44 -35.30
CA ALA A 20 -18.47 -15.90 -34.11
C ALA A 20 -16.98 -16.00 -34.42
N VAL A 21 -16.15 -15.22 -33.73
CA VAL A 21 -14.69 -15.32 -33.82
C VAL A 21 -14.23 -16.37 -32.80
N PRO A 22 -13.67 -17.51 -33.23
CA PRO A 22 -13.16 -18.50 -32.29
C PRO A 22 -11.95 -17.93 -31.53
N SER A 23 -11.92 -18.12 -30.21
CA SER A 23 -10.72 -17.86 -29.42
C SER A 23 -9.56 -18.69 -29.98
N ILE A 24 -8.36 -18.10 -30.08
CA ILE A 24 -7.17 -18.79 -30.60
C ILE A 24 -6.52 -19.54 -29.42
N PRO A 25 -6.70 -20.87 -29.30
CA PRO A 25 -6.40 -21.59 -28.06
C PRO A 25 -4.89 -21.78 -27.79
N LYS A 26 -4.02 -21.51 -28.77
CA LYS A 26 -2.56 -21.66 -28.65
C LYS A 26 -1.84 -20.40 -28.20
N GLN A 27 -2.57 -19.32 -27.93
CA GLN A 27 -2.01 -18.02 -27.53
C GLN A 27 -2.66 -17.50 -26.25
N GLY A 28 -3.03 -18.39 -25.31
CA GLY A 28 -3.67 -17.99 -24.04
C GLY A 28 -2.92 -16.89 -23.29
N GLY A 29 -1.57 -16.92 -23.32
CA GLY A 29 -0.74 -15.87 -22.72
C GLY A 29 -0.87 -14.47 -23.35
N LEU A 30 -1.39 -14.34 -24.57
CA LEU A 30 -1.61 -13.04 -25.23
C LEU A 30 -2.91 -12.35 -24.78
N TYR A 31 -3.80 -13.07 -24.08
CA TYR A 31 -5.12 -12.58 -23.70
C TYR A 31 -5.31 -12.43 -22.18
N ASN A 32 -4.35 -12.89 -21.37
CA ASN A 32 -4.42 -12.78 -19.91
C ASN A 32 -4.58 -11.33 -19.42
N SER A 33 -4.12 -10.34 -20.20
CA SER A 33 -4.25 -8.93 -19.83
C SER A 33 -5.68 -8.41 -19.87
N ALA A 34 -6.59 -9.08 -20.61
CA ALA A 34 -8.02 -8.75 -20.62
C ALA A 34 -8.77 -9.36 -19.42
N ASP A 35 -8.14 -10.31 -18.72
CA ASP A 35 -8.67 -10.96 -17.53
C ASP A 35 -8.08 -10.36 -16.24
N GLU A 36 -7.13 -9.43 -16.33
CA GLU A 36 -6.56 -8.73 -15.17
C GLU A 36 -7.60 -7.74 -14.60
N VAL A 37 -7.93 -7.92 -13.32
CA VAL A 37 -8.75 -6.96 -12.57
C VAL A 37 -7.81 -5.95 -11.93
N ILE A 38 -7.98 -4.67 -12.31
CA ILE A 38 -7.27 -3.54 -11.70
C ILE A 38 -8.12 -3.03 -10.54
N ASN A 39 -7.61 -3.13 -9.31
CA ASN A 39 -8.34 -2.69 -8.12
C ASN A 39 -8.21 -1.17 -7.90
N SER A 40 -7.20 -0.55 -8.49
CA SER A 40 -6.95 0.90 -8.43
C SER A 40 -6.15 1.40 -9.62
N LEU A 41 -6.30 2.68 -9.96
CA LEU A 41 -5.45 3.33 -10.96
C LEU A 41 -3.96 3.26 -10.60
N LEU A 42 -3.62 3.12 -9.30
CA LEU A 42 -2.24 2.93 -8.86
C LEU A 42 -1.63 1.60 -9.35
N ASP A 43 -2.45 0.61 -9.70
CA ASP A 43 -2.01 -0.71 -10.17
C ASP A 43 -1.94 -0.77 -11.72
N LEU A 44 -2.24 0.33 -12.40
CA LEU A 44 -2.35 0.36 -13.86
C LEU A 44 -0.97 0.53 -14.53
N HIS A 45 -0.44 -0.59 -15.00
CA HIS A 45 0.81 -0.67 -15.76
C HIS A 45 0.59 -0.72 -17.27
N LEU A 46 0.39 0.45 -17.89
CA LEU A 46 0.05 0.62 -19.31
C LEU A 46 0.96 -0.17 -20.28
N GLU A 47 2.23 -0.35 -19.92
CA GLU A 47 3.23 -1.12 -20.64
C GLU A 47 2.83 -2.59 -20.86
N LYS A 48 2.02 -3.18 -19.97
CA LYS A 48 1.48 -4.55 -20.16
C LYS A 48 0.57 -4.66 -21.39
N TRP A 49 -0.02 -3.54 -21.82
CA TRP A 49 -0.87 -3.45 -23.00
C TRP A 49 -0.15 -2.81 -24.20
N GLY A 50 1.18 -2.67 -24.13
CA GLY A 50 1.98 -2.06 -25.20
C GLY A 50 1.83 -0.55 -25.32
N LEU A 51 1.27 0.09 -24.29
CA LEU A 51 1.14 1.54 -24.19
C LEU A 51 2.37 2.11 -23.45
N PRO A 52 2.72 3.40 -23.66
CA PRO A 52 3.79 4.02 -22.89
C PRO A 52 3.43 4.02 -21.38
N PRO A 53 4.41 3.83 -20.48
CA PRO A 53 4.17 3.94 -19.05
C PRO A 53 3.78 5.39 -18.69
N PHE A 54 3.23 5.58 -17.51
CA PHE A 54 3.05 6.93 -16.97
C PHE A 54 4.40 7.53 -16.58
N ASP A 55 4.56 8.84 -16.81
CA ASP A 55 5.79 9.60 -16.50
C ASP A 55 5.85 10.08 -15.03
N ASP A 56 4.83 9.76 -14.23
CA ASP A 56 4.69 10.16 -12.83
C ASP A 56 5.47 9.25 -11.86
N TRP A 57 5.82 8.04 -12.29
CA TRP A 57 6.66 7.14 -11.50
C TRP A 57 8.11 7.63 -11.45
N VAL A 58 8.66 7.69 -10.24
CA VAL A 58 10.04 8.07 -9.95
C VAL A 58 10.71 6.93 -9.19
N GLU A 59 11.71 6.29 -9.80
CA GLU A 59 12.51 5.22 -9.20
C GLU A 59 11.68 4.16 -8.42
N ASP A 60 10.77 3.48 -9.12
CA ASP A 60 9.89 2.44 -8.56
C ASP A 60 8.86 2.94 -7.51
N THR A 61 8.64 4.26 -7.46
CA THR A 61 7.65 4.87 -6.57
C THR A 61 6.75 5.85 -7.30
N LEU A 62 5.54 6.03 -6.79
CA LEU A 62 4.58 7.00 -7.31
C LEU A 62 4.36 8.08 -6.23
N PRO A 63 4.72 9.35 -6.47
CA PRO A 63 4.38 10.45 -5.56
C PRO A 63 2.87 10.56 -5.38
N ILE A 64 2.42 10.81 -4.15
CA ILE A 64 1.00 11.06 -3.84
C ILE A 64 0.84 12.40 -3.13
N GLU A 65 -0.39 12.88 -3.03
CA GLU A 65 -0.69 13.99 -2.11
C GLU A 65 -0.37 13.54 -0.67
N PRO A 66 0.48 14.28 0.07
CA PRO A 66 0.93 13.85 1.38
C PRO A 66 -0.21 13.63 2.36
N CYS A 67 -0.22 12.46 3.00
CA CYS A 67 -1.20 12.11 4.01
C CYS A 67 -0.52 12.05 5.39
N TYR A 68 -1.19 12.60 6.41
CA TYR A 68 -0.67 12.66 7.76
C TYR A 68 -1.62 11.92 8.71
N ILE A 69 -1.08 10.90 9.38
CA ILE A 69 -1.81 10.10 10.36
C ILE A 69 -0.92 9.85 11.57
N GLY A 70 -1.51 9.61 12.74
CA GLY A 70 -0.74 9.38 13.94
C GLY A 70 -1.58 8.92 15.11
N GLY A 71 -0.90 8.47 16.15
CA GLY A 71 -1.47 8.04 17.40
C GLY A 71 -0.51 7.16 18.20
N PRO A 72 -0.98 6.61 19.32
CA PRO A 72 -0.15 5.74 20.15
C PRO A 72 0.10 4.41 19.43
N VAL A 73 1.34 3.94 19.49
CA VAL A 73 1.71 2.62 18.97
C VAL A 73 1.05 1.54 19.82
N VAL A 74 0.15 0.77 19.21
CA VAL A 74 -0.52 -0.34 19.87
C VAL A 74 0.14 -1.67 19.53
N LYS A 75 -0.04 -2.64 20.42
CA LYS A 75 0.43 -3.99 20.18
C LYS A 75 -0.48 -4.67 19.15
N GLY A 76 0.05 -4.94 17.96
CA GLY A 76 -0.64 -5.77 16.97
C GLY A 76 -0.75 -7.23 17.41
N PHE A 77 -1.30 -8.07 16.52
CA PHE A 77 -1.47 -9.50 16.81
C PHE A 77 -0.16 -10.28 16.93
N GLY A 78 0.99 -9.68 16.59
CA GLY A 78 2.34 -10.17 16.90
C GLY A 78 2.74 -11.51 16.29
N ARG A 79 1.87 -12.09 15.44
CA ARG A 79 2.09 -13.41 14.82
C ARG A 79 2.95 -13.33 13.56
N GLY A 80 2.86 -12.23 12.80
CA GLY A 80 3.64 -12.02 11.57
C GLY A 80 5.02 -11.42 11.83
N SER A 81 5.08 -10.26 12.51
CA SER A 81 6.30 -9.45 12.65
C SER A 81 7.51 -10.19 13.24
N LYS A 82 7.34 -10.97 14.31
CA LYS A 82 8.42 -11.77 14.91
C LYS A 82 8.89 -12.94 14.04
N ILE A 83 7.99 -13.54 13.26
CA ILE A 83 8.32 -14.65 12.36
C ILE A 83 9.00 -14.11 11.09
N LEU A 84 8.56 -12.95 10.62
CA LEU A 84 9.11 -12.26 9.45
C LEU A 84 10.43 -11.53 9.76
N GLY A 85 10.73 -11.27 11.04
CA GLY A 85 11.89 -10.49 11.47
C GLY A 85 11.73 -8.98 11.22
N ILE A 86 10.49 -8.50 11.10
CA ILE A 86 10.16 -7.13 10.67
C ILE A 86 9.29 -6.48 11.74
N PRO A 87 9.83 -5.57 12.56
CA PRO A 87 9.11 -4.94 13.66
C PRO A 87 8.15 -3.87 13.12
N THR A 88 6.88 -4.25 12.88
CA THR A 88 5.84 -3.30 12.52
C THR A 88 5.16 -2.72 13.76
N ALA A 89 5.03 -1.39 13.79
CA ALA A 89 4.10 -0.71 14.68
C ALA A 89 2.68 -0.83 14.11
N ASN A 90 1.67 -0.75 14.99
CA ASN A 90 0.27 -0.72 14.58
C ASN A 90 -0.34 0.56 15.13
N LEU A 91 -1.17 1.24 14.32
CA LEU A 91 -1.93 2.42 14.74
C LEU A 91 -3.43 2.12 14.74
N PRO A 92 -4.21 2.56 15.75
CA PRO A 92 -5.64 2.34 15.80
C PRO A 92 -6.38 3.16 14.73
N ALA A 93 -7.17 2.49 13.88
CA ALA A 93 -7.83 3.09 12.72
C ALA A 93 -8.92 4.13 13.08
N GLU A 94 -9.43 4.10 14.31
CA GLU A 94 -10.56 4.90 14.80
C GLU A 94 -10.40 6.41 14.51
N ASN A 95 -9.17 6.93 14.57
CA ASN A 95 -8.90 8.37 14.41
C ASN A 95 -8.69 8.82 12.96
N PHE A 96 -8.52 7.89 12.01
CA PHE A 96 -8.17 8.20 10.62
C PHE A 96 -8.84 7.26 9.61
N SER A 97 -9.95 6.64 10.00
CA SER A 97 -10.70 5.68 9.18
C SER A 97 -11.22 6.31 7.87
N SER A 98 -11.70 7.55 7.92
CA SER A 98 -12.14 8.30 6.74
C SER A 98 -11.00 8.47 5.74
N VAL A 99 -9.84 8.93 6.21
CA VAL A 99 -8.63 9.13 5.41
C VAL A 99 -8.19 7.80 4.79
N LEU A 100 -8.12 6.71 5.56
CA LEU A 100 -7.73 5.39 5.03
C LEU A 100 -8.74 4.80 4.07
N SER A 101 -10.03 5.07 4.25
CA SER A 101 -11.08 4.54 3.36
C SER A 101 -10.86 4.96 1.92
N GLU A 102 -10.33 6.18 1.70
CA GLU A 102 -10.02 6.75 0.38
C GLU A 102 -8.73 6.20 -0.24
N HIS A 103 -7.81 5.66 0.57
CA HIS A 103 -6.55 5.10 0.09
C HIS A 103 -6.75 3.69 -0.46
N THR A 104 -6.08 3.34 -1.54
CA THR A 104 -6.08 1.94 -2.00
C THR A 104 -5.30 1.06 -1.02
N SER A 105 -5.67 -0.20 -0.86
CA SER A 105 -4.82 -1.14 -0.14
C SER A 105 -3.50 -1.37 -0.88
N GLY A 106 -2.39 -1.34 -0.18
CA GLY A 106 -1.07 -1.47 -0.81
C GLY A 106 0.07 -1.08 0.11
N VAL A 107 1.24 -0.93 -0.49
CA VAL A 107 2.48 -0.55 0.18
C VAL A 107 2.81 0.91 -0.13
N TYR A 108 3.00 1.67 0.93
CA TYR A 108 3.28 3.09 0.93
C TYR A 108 4.58 3.36 1.70
N PHE A 109 5.11 4.57 1.57
CA PHE A 109 6.33 4.96 2.28
C PHE A 109 6.31 6.44 2.67
N GLY A 110 7.23 6.80 3.55
CA GLY A 110 7.39 8.17 3.98
C GLY A 110 8.24 8.31 5.23
N TRP A 111 7.85 9.25 6.08
CA TRP A 111 8.59 9.59 7.30
C TRP A 111 7.75 9.30 8.54
N ALA A 112 8.42 8.85 9.59
CA ALA A 112 7.84 8.54 10.88
C ALA A 112 8.54 9.36 11.97
N GLY A 113 7.77 10.11 12.76
CA GLY A 113 8.24 10.80 13.96
C GLY A 113 7.84 10.03 15.21
N LEU A 114 8.82 9.68 16.04
CA LEU A 114 8.66 9.13 17.39
C LEU A 114 9.05 10.18 18.42
N SER A 115 8.18 10.38 19.41
CA SER A 115 8.28 11.46 20.38
C SER A 115 9.59 11.51 21.16
N SER A 116 10.22 10.37 21.43
CA SER A 116 11.42 10.21 22.24
C SER A 116 12.66 9.82 21.45
N GLN A 117 12.50 9.42 20.17
CA GLN A 117 13.57 8.80 19.38
C GLN A 117 13.93 9.59 18.11
N GLY A 118 13.04 10.47 17.63
CA GLY A 118 13.31 11.32 16.48
C GLY A 118 12.55 10.89 15.22
N ILE A 119 13.11 11.21 14.05
CA ILE A 119 12.44 11.03 12.75
C ILE A 119 13.18 9.97 11.94
N PHE A 120 12.42 9.01 11.39
CA PHE A 120 12.91 7.85 10.68
C PHE A 120 12.24 7.72 9.31
N LYS A 121 12.94 7.09 8.37
CA LYS A 121 12.31 6.58 7.15
C LYS A 121 11.39 5.42 7.49
N MET A 122 10.30 5.26 6.77
CA MET A 122 9.38 4.16 6.98
C MET A 122 8.80 3.64 5.67
N VAL A 123 8.46 2.35 5.68
CA VAL A 123 7.61 1.69 4.70
C VAL A 123 6.41 1.12 5.45
N MET A 124 5.22 1.14 4.86
CA MET A 124 4.01 0.70 5.54
C MET A 124 3.06 -0.01 4.60
N SER A 125 2.29 -0.96 5.14
CA SER A 125 1.12 -1.50 4.45
C SER A 125 -0.16 -0.84 4.95
N ILE A 126 -1.05 -0.53 4.01
CA ILE A 126 -2.46 -0.24 4.26
C ILE A 126 -3.26 -1.41 3.70
N GLY A 127 -4.04 -2.10 4.55
CA GLY A 127 -4.78 -3.30 4.15
C GLY A 127 -6.08 -3.44 4.92
N TRP A 128 -7.01 -4.26 4.43
CA TRP A 128 -8.28 -4.51 5.13
C TRP A 128 -8.08 -5.46 6.32
N ASN A 129 -8.75 -5.18 7.44
CA ASN A 129 -8.68 -6.03 8.63
C ASN A 129 -9.72 -7.17 8.58
N PRO A 130 -9.30 -8.43 8.43
CA PRO A 130 -10.23 -9.56 8.36
C PRO A 130 -10.99 -9.82 9.67
N TYR A 131 -10.50 -9.31 10.80
CA TYR A 131 -11.08 -9.53 12.12
C TYR A 131 -12.20 -8.55 12.47
N PHE A 132 -12.35 -7.46 11.70
CA PHE A 132 -13.41 -6.48 11.85
C PHE A 132 -14.36 -6.54 10.63
N ASP A 133 -14.69 -7.75 10.17
CA ASP A 133 -15.53 -7.99 8.98
C ASP A 133 -15.08 -7.22 7.72
N ASN A 134 -13.78 -6.91 7.60
CA ASN A 134 -13.22 -6.00 6.58
C ASN A 134 -13.92 -4.62 6.54
N ALA A 135 -14.46 -4.15 7.66
CA ALA A 135 -15.08 -2.82 7.77
C ALA A 135 -14.04 -1.70 7.89
N GLU A 136 -12.83 -2.01 8.39
CA GLU A 136 -11.77 -1.04 8.63
C GLU A 136 -10.44 -1.50 8.04
N LYS A 137 -9.62 -0.52 7.62
CA LYS A 137 -8.25 -0.75 7.19
C LYS A 137 -7.28 -0.62 8.36
N THR A 138 -6.24 -1.46 8.36
CA THR A 138 -5.10 -1.35 9.26
C THR A 138 -3.93 -0.65 8.58
N VAL A 139 -3.10 -0.05 9.42
CA VAL A 139 -1.85 0.62 9.04
C VAL A 139 -0.73 -0.04 9.83
N GLU A 140 0.22 -0.64 9.11
CA GLU A 140 1.35 -1.36 9.70
C GLU A 140 2.69 -0.78 9.21
N PRO A 141 3.16 0.33 9.80
CA PRO A 141 4.45 0.90 9.49
C PRO A 141 5.60 0.06 10.05
N TRP A 142 6.58 -0.20 9.20
CA TRP A 142 7.93 -0.61 9.55
C TRP A 142 8.85 0.60 9.45
N LEU A 143 9.33 1.06 10.60
CA LEU A 143 10.36 2.09 10.67
C LEU A 143 11.69 1.44 10.31
N LEU A 144 12.40 2.00 9.32
CA LEU A 144 13.64 1.47 8.75
C LEU A 144 14.82 1.83 9.67
N HIS A 145 14.74 1.28 10.88
CA HIS A 145 15.69 1.49 11.96
C HIS A 145 15.72 0.25 12.86
N ASP A 146 16.89 -0.01 13.47
CA ASP A 146 17.07 -1.09 14.42
C ASP A 146 16.85 -0.56 15.84
N PHE A 147 15.66 -0.83 16.39
CA PHE A 147 15.32 -0.45 17.75
C PHE A 147 15.82 -1.50 18.73
N GLY A 148 16.56 -1.09 19.75
CA GLY A 148 17.01 -1.98 20.82
C GLY A 148 15.88 -2.48 21.73
N GLU A 149 14.75 -1.77 21.77
CA GLU A 149 13.58 -2.06 22.61
C GLU A 149 12.27 -1.73 21.88
N ASP A 150 11.16 -2.36 22.30
CA ASP A 150 9.83 -2.05 21.78
C ASP A 150 9.36 -0.66 22.24
N PHE A 151 8.70 0.11 21.38
CA PHE A 151 8.20 1.47 21.65
C PHE A 151 6.67 1.54 21.76
N TYR A 152 6.05 0.52 22.36
CA TYR A 152 4.59 0.50 22.57
C TYR A 152 4.13 1.66 23.47
N GLY A 153 2.98 2.24 23.12
CA GLY A 153 2.40 3.39 23.80
C GLY A 153 3.07 4.72 23.45
N GLU A 154 4.20 4.71 22.72
CA GLU A 154 4.82 5.93 22.22
C GLU A 154 3.94 6.56 21.15
N GLU A 155 3.88 7.90 21.12
CA GLU A 155 3.18 8.63 20.06
C GLU A 155 3.99 8.54 18.76
N LEU A 156 3.37 7.98 17.73
CA LEU A 156 3.94 7.84 16.39
C LEU A 156 3.13 8.70 15.41
N ARG A 157 3.83 9.56 14.67
CA ARG A 157 3.25 10.40 13.61
C ARG A 157 3.87 10.04 12.27
N LEU A 158 3.04 9.85 11.25
CA LEU A 158 3.43 9.44 9.92
C LEU A 158 3.14 10.54 8.92
N ALA A 159 4.08 10.79 8.03
CA ALA A 159 3.91 11.56 6.81
C ALA A 159 4.10 10.61 5.63
N ILE A 160 2.99 10.21 5.02
CA ILE A 160 2.94 9.30 3.87
C ILE A 160 3.08 10.15 2.62
N VAL A 161 4.06 9.84 1.77
CA VAL A 161 4.46 10.74 0.66
C VAL A 161 4.47 10.04 -0.70
N GLY A 162 4.36 8.71 -0.72
CA GLY A 162 4.32 7.97 -1.96
C GLY A 162 3.85 6.54 -1.80
N TYR A 163 3.63 5.92 -2.94
CA TYR A 163 3.16 4.56 -3.11
C TYR A 163 4.22 3.71 -3.82
N ILE A 164 4.30 2.43 -3.49
CA ILE A 164 5.25 1.47 -4.09
C ILE A 164 4.52 0.43 -4.95
N ARG A 165 3.50 -0.24 -4.40
CA ARG A 165 2.83 -1.36 -5.08
C ARG A 165 1.51 -1.79 -4.44
N PRO A 166 0.67 -2.58 -5.14
CA PRO A 166 -0.50 -3.18 -4.54
C PRO A 166 -0.13 -4.27 -3.53
N GLU A 167 -1.13 -4.68 -2.74
CA GLU A 167 -1.09 -5.94 -2.01
C GLU A 167 -0.92 -7.11 -2.99
N ALA A 168 -0.15 -8.11 -2.60
CA ALA A 168 0.15 -9.26 -3.44
C ALA A 168 0.09 -10.54 -2.62
N ASN A 169 -0.37 -11.62 -3.26
CA ASN A 169 -0.30 -12.96 -2.69
C ASN A 169 1.08 -13.56 -2.98
N PHE A 170 1.68 -14.15 -1.96
CA PHE A 170 3.00 -14.78 -2.07
C PHE A 170 2.88 -16.30 -1.94
N PRO A 171 3.51 -17.08 -2.84
CA PRO A 171 3.43 -18.54 -2.78
C PRO A 171 4.21 -19.13 -1.60
N THR A 172 5.16 -18.38 -1.03
CA THR A 172 6.02 -18.82 0.08
C THR A 172 6.30 -17.68 1.06
N LEU A 173 6.60 -18.02 2.31
CA LEU A 173 6.99 -17.07 3.34
C LEU A 173 8.27 -16.32 2.96
N GLU A 174 9.23 -17.03 2.36
CA GLU A 174 10.50 -16.47 1.90
C GLU A 174 10.28 -15.42 0.80
N SER A 175 9.37 -15.68 -0.15
CA SER A 175 9.02 -14.70 -1.18
C SER A 175 8.33 -13.46 -0.62
N LEU A 176 7.54 -13.61 0.45
CA LEU A 176 6.94 -12.48 1.16
C LEU A 176 8.03 -11.65 1.86
N ILE A 177 8.90 -12.29 2.64
CA ILE A 177 10.00 -11.63 3.36
C ILE A 177 10.91 -10.88 2.38
N ALA A 178 11.33 -11.56 1.30
CA ALA A 178 12.19 -10.96 0.28
C ALA A 178 11.54 -9.71 -0.34
N ARG A 179 10.22 -9.75 -0.57
CA ARG A 179 9.50 -8.60 -1.10
C ARG A 179 9.40 -7.45 -0.10
N ILE A 180 9.11 -7.71 1.18
CA ILE A 180 9.04 -6.65 2.19
C ILE A 180 10.41 -5.95 2.32
N HIS A 181 11.51 -6.69 2.31
CA HIS A 181 12.85 -6.09 2.33
C HIS A 181 13.15 -5.28 1.07
N GLU A 182 12.66 -5.70 -0.10
CA GLU A 182 12.78 -4.89 -1.32
C GLU A 182 11.97 -3.60 -1.22
N ASP A 183 10.75 -3.65 -0.69
CA ASP A 183 9.93 -2.46 -0.46
C ASP A 183 10.62 -1.48 0.50
N GLY A 184 11.28 -1.99 1.54
CA GLY A 184 12.14 -1.19 2.42
C GLY A 184 13.31 -0.52 1.70
N ARG A 185 14.03 -1.25 0.83
CA ARG A 185 15.13 -0.68 0.04
C ARG A 185 14.66 0.37 -0.97
N ILE A 186 13.49 0.17 -1.58
CA ILE A 186 12.87 1.16 -2.47
C ILE A 186 12.57 2.43 -1.67
N ALA A 187 11.89 2.30 -0.52
CA ALA A 187 11.58 3.42 0.36
C ALA A 187 12.84 4.16 0.82
N GLU A 188 13.88 3.44 1.24
CA GLU A 188 15.15 4.05 1.66
C GLU A 188 15.77 4.92 0.59
N ARG A 189 15.89 4.40 -0.64
CA ARG A 189 16.45 5.14 -1.79
C ARG A 189 15.56 6.31 -2.17
N ALA A 190 14.25 6.09 -2.29
CA ALA A 190 13.30 7.10 -2.69
C ALA A 190 13.33 8.29 -1.71
N LEU A 191 13.34 8.05 -0.40
CA LEU A 191 13.30 9.13 0.61
C LEU A 191 14.55 10.03 0.61
N ASP A 192 15.63 9.66 -0.08
CA ASP A 192 16.78 10.53 -0.31
C ASP A 192 16.62 11.46 -1.52
N LEU A 193 15.63 11.21 -2.39
CA LEU A 193 15.35 12.05 -3.54
C LEU A 193 14.77 13.41 -3.09
N PRO A 194 15.13 14.53 -3.76
CA PRO A 194 14.70 15.87 -3.36
C PRO A 194 13.18 16.04 -3.21
N ILE A 195 12.40 15.33 -4.03
CA ILE A 195 10.93 15.38 -4.00
C ILE A 195 10.32 14.82 -2.71
N TYR A 196 11.02 13.90 -2.04
CA TYR A 196 10.53 13.25 -0.81
C TYR A 196 11.31 13.68 0.44
N ALA A 197 12.58 14.07 0.29
CA ALA A 197 13.48 14.37 1.40
C ALA A 197 13.01 15.54 2.27
N GLY A 198 12.32 16.53 1.70
CA GLY A 198 11.84 17.70 2.44
C GLY A 198 10.76 17.39 3.48
N TYR A 199 10.02 16.29 3.32
CA TYR A 199 8.94 15.94 4.25
C TYR A 199 9.44 15.54 5.64
N LYS A 200 10.71 15.15 5.79
CA LYS A 200 11.33 14.87 7.09
C LYS A 200 11.28 16.09 8.03
N ASP A 201 11.25 17.29 7.48
CA ASP A 201 11.26 18.53 8.24
C ASP A 201 9.85 19.02 8.61
N SER A 202 8.81 18.27 8.21
CA SER A 202 7.41 18.56 8.49
C SER A 202 7.20 18.81 10.00
N PRO A 203 6.56 19.93 10.38
CA PRO A 203 6.21 20.20 11.76
C PRO A 203 5.34 19.10 12.39
N TYR A 204 4.53 18.41 11.58
CA TYR A 204 3.69 17.32 12.06
C TYR A 204 4.51 16.20 12.72
N LEU A 205 5.68 15.87 12.16
CA LEU A 205 6.56 14.80 12.65
C LEU A 205 7.31 15.19 13.93
N LYS A 206 7.42 16.48 14.23
CA LYS A 206 8.13 17.00 15.42
C LYS A 206 7.18 17.01 16.61
N ILE A 207 7.09 15.88 17.30
CA ILE A 207 6.27 15.75 18.50
C ILE A 207 6.98 16.49 19.65
N SER A 208 6.35 17.55 20.18
CA SER A 208 6.88 18.22 21.37
C SER A 208 6.42 17.46 22.63
N CYS A 209 7.32 17.22 23.58
CA CYS A 209 6.99 16.58 24.86
C CYS A 209 5.89 17.30 25.66
N ASN A 210 5.51 18.54 25.29
CA ASN A 210 4.50 19.33 25.98
C ASN A 210 3.05 19.05 25.52
N GLU A 211 2.81 18.46 24.35
CA GLU A 211 1.44 18.15 23.88
C GLU A 211 0.85 16.90 24.56
N VAL A 212 1.70 16.01 25.08
CA VAL A 212 1.29 14.74 25.71
C VAL A 212 0.58 14.95 27.06
N ILE A 213 0.73 16.13 27.68
CA ILE A 213 0.20 16.40 29.03
C ILE A 213 -1.20 17.05 28.99
N THR A 214 -1.60 17.66 27.86
CA THR A 214 -2.87 18.39 27.79
C THR A 214 -3.77 17.76 26.74
N GLY A 215 -4.54 16.75 27.12
CA GLY A 215 -5.67 16.23 26.33
C GLY A 215 -6.77 17.29 26.14
N ARG A 216 -6.50 18.33 25.35
CA ARG A 216 -7.50 19.29 24.89
C ARG A 216 -7.32 19.56 23.39
N PRO A 217 -8.42 19.47 22.61
CA PRO A 217 -8.39 19.86 21.22
C PRO A 217 -8.34 21.40 21.11
N VAL A 218 -7.66 21.89 20.07
CA VAL A 218 -7.77 23.28 19.58
C VAL A 218 -8.94 23.35 18.62
#